data_AF-A0A1C6KXT9-F1
#
_entry.id   AF-A0A1C6KXT9-F1
#
_cell.length_a   1.000
_cell.length_b   1.000
_cell.length_c   1.000
_cell.angle_alpha   90.00
_cell.angle_beta   90.00
_cell.angle_gamma   90.00
#
_symmetry.space_group_name_H-M   'P 1'
#
loop_
_entity.id
_entity.type
_entity.pdbx_description
1 polymer ?
#
loop_
_entity_poly.entity_id
_entity_poly.type
_entity_poly.pdbx_seq_one_letter_code
_entity_poly.pdbx_strand_id
1 'polypeptide(L)'
;MTLEEKNEAKAILVIRNYLNKNLSDEYIKKNYTLAIDQLIENANKINSAKLVGVKSMSEGNQSISFDSNIEAWAVTTDVKSLLPTPYIRMW
;
A
#
# COMPACT_ATOMS: atom_id res chain seq x y z
N MET A 1 -14.65 -10.73 -11.27
CA MET A 1 -13.58 -9.85 -10.80
C MET A 1 -14.14 -8.47 -10.47
N THR A 2 -14.63 -8.31 -9.25
CA THR A 2 -15.08 -7.06 -8.65
C THR A 2 -13.89 -6.14 -8.35
N LEU A 3 -14.15 -4.88 -7.97
CA LEU A 3 -13.11 -3.93 -7.59
C LEU A 3 -12.33 -4.42 -6.34
N GLU A 4 -13.04 -5.05 -5.41
CA GLU A 4 -12.47 -5.61 -4.18
C GLU A 4 -11.49 -6.74 -4.50
N GLU A 5 -11.89 -7.69 -5.37
CA GLU A 5 -11.01 -8.77 -5.83
C GLU A 5 -9.74 -8.24 -6.52
N LYS A 6 -9.84 -7.13 -7.26
CA LYS A 6 -8.69 -6.47 -7.90
C LYS A 6 -7.76 -5.82 -6.87
N ASN A 7 -8.31 -5.17 -5.85
CA ASN A 7 -7.52 -4.52 -4.81
C ASN A 7 -6.81 -5.54 -3.92
N GLU A 8 -7.48 -6.63 -3.59
CA GLU A 8 -6.88 -7.75 -2.87
C GLU A 8 -5.73 -8.38 -3.67
N ALA A 9 -5.92 -8.67 -4.96
CA ALA A 9 -4.87 -9.22 -5.81
C ALA A 9 -3.64 -8.29 -5.91
N LYS A 10 -3.86 -6.98 -6.00
CA LYS A 10 -2.77 -5.98 -5.96
C LYS A 10 -2.03 -6.01 -4.64
N ALA A 11 -2.76 -6.06 -3.51
CA ALA A 11 -2.15 -6.08 -2.20
C ALA A 11 -1.27 -7.32 -1.99
N ILE A 12 -1.76 -8.48 -2.42
CA ILE A 12 -1.00 -9.75 -2.37
C ILE A 12 0.29 -9.65 -3.18
N LEU A 13 0.23 -9.08 -4.39
CA LEU A 13 1.40 -8.90 -5.25
C LEU A 13 2.45 -8.00 -4.57
N VAL A 14 2.01 -6.88 -4.00
CA VAL A 14 2.87 -5.93 -3.29
C VAL A 14 3.54 -6.59 -2.07
N ILE A 15 2.78 -7.32 -1.26
CA ILE A 15 3.29 -8.05 -0.09
C ILE A 15 4.27 -9.15 -0.52
N ARG A 16 3.95 -9.93 -1.55
CA ARG A 16 4.84 -10.97 -2.08
C ARG A 16 6.18 -10.39 -2.52
N ASN A 17 6.14 -9.29 -3.29
CA ASN A 17 7.34 -8.62 -3.78
C ASN A 17 8.17 -8.07 -2.62
N TYR A 18 7.52 -7.49 -1.60
CA TYR A 18 8.19 -6.98 -0.41
C TYR A 18 8.88 -8.10 0.38
N LEU A 19 8.21 -9.21 0.62
CA LEU A 19 8.76 -10.33 1.37
C LEU A 19 9.88 -11.06 0.62
N ASN A 20 9.96 -10.89 -0.70
CA ASN A 20 10.93 -11.53 -1.59
C ASN A 20 10.94 -13.08 -1.41
N LYS A 21 9.75 -13.64 -1.20
CA LYS A 21 9.53 -15.08 -0.98
C LYS A 21 8.47 -15.60 -1.95
N ASN A 22 8.65 -16.83 -2.41
CA ASN A 22 7.66 -17.52 -3.24
C ASN A 22 6.51 -18.07 -2.37
N LEU A 23 5.69 -17.15 -1.83
CA LEU A 23 4.52 -17.49 -1.03
C LEU A 23 3.29 -17.60 -1.94
N SER A 24 2.43 -18.60 -1.68
CA SER A 24 1.14 -18.73 -2.38
C SER A 24 0.19 -17.59 -2.01
N ASP A 25 -0.71 -17.22 -2.93
CA ASP A 25 -1.73 -16.20 -2.68
C ASP A 25 -2.57 -16.57 -1.44
N GLU A 26 -2.96 -17.85 -1.33
CA GLU A 26 -3.75 -18.36 -0.20
C GLU A 26 -3.03 -18.21 1.14
N TYR A 27 -1.71 -18.41 1.16
CA TYR A 27 -0.92 -18.23 2.38
C TYR A 27 -0.88 -16.74 2.79
N ILE A 28 -0.71 -15.84 1.83
CA ILE A 28 -0.70 -14.40 2.10
C ILE A 28 -2.07 -13.94 2.59
N LYS A 29 -3.17 -14.38 1.95
CA LYS A 29 -4.54 -14.08 2.37
C LYS A 29 -4.84 -14.54 3.79
N LYS A 30 -4.39 -15.74 4.17
CA LYS A 30 -4.69 -16.34 5.48
C LYS A 30 -3.84 -15.77 6.62
N ASN A 31 -2.57 -15.48 6.37
CA ASN A 31 -1.63 -15.07 7.42
C ASN A 31 -1.46 -13.54 7.51
N TYR A 32 -1.72 -12.82 6.43
CA TYR A 32 -1.47 -11.38 6.33
C TYR A 32 -2.74 -10.59 5.96
N THR A 33 -3.92 -11.08 6.34
CA THR A 33 -5.22 -10.40 6.09
C THR A 33 -5.19 -8.95 6.56
N LEU A 34 -4.72 -8.71 7.79
CA LEU A 34 -4.62 -7.36 8.36
C LEU A 34 -3.71 -6.44 7.55
N ALA A 35 -2.61 -6.97 7.00
CA ALA A 35 -1.70 -6.19 6.16
C ALA A 35 -2.30 -5.88 4.79
N ILE A 36 -3.11 -6.79 4.23
CA ILE A 36 -3.88 -6.57 3.00
C ILE A 36 -4.89 -5.45 3.22
N ASP A 37 -5.69 -5.53 4.28
CA ASP A 37 -6.72 -4.54 4.59
C ASP A 37 -6.09 -3.16 4.81
N GLN A 38 -5.02 -3.08 5.60
CA GLN A 38 -4.30 -1.83 5.84
C GLN A 38 -3.72 -1.23 4.56
N LEU A 39 -3.17 -2.06 3.66
CA LEU A 39 -2.66 -1.59 2.38
C LEU A 39 -3.78 -1.04 1.48
N ILE A 40 -4.92 -1.75 1.41
CA ILE A 40 -6.09 -1.32 0.63
C ILE A 40 -6.64 0.00 1.18
N GLU A 41 -6.76 0.14 2.50
CA GLU A 41 -7.17 1.38 3.15
C GLU A 41 -6.22 2.54 2.82
N ASN A 42 -4.91 2.32 2.94
CA ASN A 42 -3.91 3.32 2.62
C ASN A 42 -4.00 3.74 1.14
N ALA A 43 -4.11 2.77 0.24
CA ALA A 43 -4.28 3.02 -1.18
C ALA A 43 -5.54 3.85 -1.48
N ASN A 44 -6.67 3.52 -0.85
CA ASN A 44 -7.91 4.26 -1.01
C ASN A 44 -7.80 5.68 -0.46
N LYS A 45 -7.22 5.86 0.73
CA LYS A 45 -6.98 7.19 1.34
C LYS A 45 -6.11 8.06 0.44
N ILE A 46 -5.00 7.52 -0.09
CA ILE A 46 -4.08 8.25 -0.98
C ILE A 46 -4.77 8.56 -2.32
N ASN A 47 -5.48 7.61 -2.91
CA ASN A 47 -6.19 7.85 -4.17
C ASN A 47 -7.28 8.91 -4.00
N SER A 48 -8.07 8.86 -2.93
CA SER A 48 -9.04 9.91 -2.59
C SER A 48 -8.36 11.25 -2.36
N ALA A 49 -7.24 11.30 -1.63
CA ALA A 49 -6.48 12.53 -1.41
C ALA A 49 -5.88 13.10 -2.70
N LYS A 50 -5.37 12.25 -3.61
CA LYS A 50 -4.88 12.66 -4.93
C LYS A 50 -6.01 13.19 -5.82
N LEU A 51 -7.20 12.61 -5.75
CA LEU A 51 -8.38 13.10 -6.48
C LEU A 51 -8.83 14.48 -5.97
N VAL A 52 -8.72 14.75 -4.67
CA VAL A 52 -9.00 16.06 -4.06
C VAL A 52 -7.87 17.07 -4.35
N GLY A 53 -6.62 16.62 -4.32
CA GLY A 53 -5.42 17.46 -4.46
C GLY A 53 -5.05 17.92 -5.87
N VAL A 54 -5.78 17.52 -6.91
CA VAL A 54 -5.54 17.96 -8.31
C VAL A 54 -6.54 19.04 -8.77
N LYS A 55 -7.42 19.51 -7.89
CA LYS A 55 -8.21 20.74 -8.10
C LYS A 55 -7.93 21.75 -6.98
N SER A 56 -6.82 22.48 -7.12
CA SER A 56 -6.63 23.84 -6.60
C SER A 56 -7.14 24.15 -5.18
N MET A 57 -6.25 24.24 -4.19
CA MET A 57 -6.35 25.25 -3.12
C MET A 57 -4.93 25.73 -2.77
N SER A 58 -4.47 26.77 -3.46
CA SER A 58 -3.48 27.70 -2.89
C SER A 58 -4.27 28.79 -2.18
N GLU A 59 -4.60 28.57 -0.91
CA GLU A 59 -5.05 29.65 -0.03
C GLU A 59 -4.07 29.74 1.15
N GLY A 60 -3.36 30.87 1.21
CA GLY A 60 -2.78 31.38 2.46
C GLY A 60 -1.61 30.60 3.05
N ASN A 61 -0.43 30.73 2.43
CA ASN A 61 0.87 30.71 3.13
C ASN A 61 1.24 29.46 3.96
N GLN A 62 0.53 28.33 3.81
CA GLN A 62 0.95 27.03 4.35
C GLN A 62 1.19 26.06 3.21
N SER A 63 2.45 25.98 2.77
CA SER A 63 2.90 24.97 1.84
C SER A 63 2.85 23.60 2.55
N ILE A 64 1.77 22.86 2.36
CA ILE A 64 1.77 21.44 2.66
C ILE A 64 2.59 20.80 1.53
N SER A 65 3.87 20.57 1.77
CA SER A 65 4.72 19.80 0.85
C SER A 65 4.26 18.35 0.89
N PHE A 66 3.19 18.04 0.15
CA PHE A 66 2.84 16.68 -0.15
C PHE A 66 3.99 16.10 -0.98
N ASP A 67 4.74 15.19 -0.38
CA ASP A 67 5.76 14.44 -1.10
C ASP A 67 5.07 13.80 -2.31
N SER A 68 5.37 14.31 -3.50
CA SER A 68 4.71 13.92 -4.75
C SER A 68 4.95 12.46 -5.13
N ASN A 69 5.80 11.77 -4.35
CA ASN A 69 6.19 10.38 -4.52
C ASN A 69 5.41 9.39 -3.63
N ILE A 70 4.38 9.82 -2.88
CA ILE A 70 3.56 8.87 -2.12
C ILE A 70 2.77 8.00 -3.11
N GLU A 71 3.26 6.79 -3.36
CA GLU A 71 2.58 5.79 -4.16
C GLU A 71 1.44 5.17 -3.36
N ALA A 72 0.26 5.06 -4.00
CA ALA A 72 -0.92 4.48 -3.34
C ALA A 72 -0.72 3.01 -2.96
N TRP A 73 0.18 2.30 -3.65
CA TRP A 73 0.42 0.86 -3.47
C TRP A 73 1.83 0.58 -2.94
N ALA A 74 2.24 1.31 -1.91
CA ALA A 74 3.53 1.13 -1.24
C ALA A 74 3.37 0.43 0.12
N VAL A 75 4.37 -0.40 0.49
CA VAL A 75 4.44 -0.97 1.84
C VAL A 75 4.94 0.10 2.81
N THR A 76 4.01 0.81 3.43
CA THR A 76 4.23 1.84 4.44
C THR A 76 4.62 1.22 5.79
N THR A 77 5.16 2.01 6.73
CA THR A 77 5.73 1.53 8.00
C THR A 77 4.71 0.77 8.87
N ASP A 78 3.46 1.20 8.86
CA ASP A 78 2.32 0.52 9.48
C ASP A 78 2.07 -0.86 8.86
N VAL A 79 2.10 -0.98 7.53
CA VAL A 79 1.98 -2.28 6.83
C VAL A 79 3.20 -3.17 7.12
N LYS A 80 4.41 -2.61 7.17
CA LYS A 80 5.64 -3.35 7.54
C LYS A 80 5.56 -3.94 8.94
N SER A 81 4.90 -3.25 9.87
CA SER A 81 4.76 -3.71 11.26
C SER A 81 3.85 -4.94 11.37
N LEU A 82 3.01 -5.18 10.37
CA LEU A 82 2.12 -6.34 10.27
C LEU A 82 2.74 -7.49 9.46
N LEU A 83 3.91 -7.28 8.86
CA LEU A 83 4.59 -8.25 8.02
C LEU A 83 5.90 -8.72 8.69
N PRO A 84 6.32 -9.98 8.45
CA PRO A 84 7.63 -10.42 8.91
C PRO A 84 8.74 -9.63 8.20
N THR A 85 9.92 -9.61 8.81
CA THR A 85 11.11 -9.00 8.19
C THR A 85 11.34 -9.60 6.81
N PRO A 86 11.44 -8.76 5.76
CA PRO A 86 11.60 -9.24 4.39
C PRO A 86 12.91 -10.00 4.24
N TYR A 87 12.95 -10.97 3.32
CA TYR A 87 14.18 -11.71 3.07
C TYR A 87 15.17 -10.83 2.32
N ILE A 88 16.18 -10.33 3.04
CA ILE A 88 17.30 -9.61 2.44
C ILE A 88 18.23 -10.65 1.82
N ARG A 89 18.36 -10.64 0.50
CA ARG A 89 19.36 -11.44 -0.20
C ARG A 89 20.73 -10.83 0.12
N MET A 90 21.41 -11.37 1.13
CA MET A 90 22.83 -11.12 1.33
C MET A 90 23.60 -11.79 0.19
N TRP A 91 24.43 -11.02 -0.50
CA TRP A 91 25.33 -11.46 -1.57
C TRP A 91 26.76 -11.35 -1.05
#